data_AF-S8E4C9-F1
#
_entry.id   AF-S8E4C9-F1
#
_cell.length_a   1.000
_cell.length_b   1.000
_cell.length_c   1.000
_cell.angle_alpha   90.00
_cell.angle_beta   90.00
_cell.angle_gamma   90.00
#
_symmetry.space_group_name_H-M   'P 1'
#
loop_
_entity.id
_entity.type
_entity.pdbx_description
1 polymer ?
#
loop_
_entity_poly.entity_id
_entity_poly.type
_entity_poly.pdbx_seq_one_letter_code
_entity_poly.pdbx_strand_id
1 'polypeptide(L)'
;MPSTSLLDPCESSNVSRSRKGPGHVPRPPNAFILFRQNLFQQLKSKAVERDQRLFSQIVSTTWRTLTQAQRDPWYKRAQDAKLLHEQKYPGYRFMPVVRTDKPRKR
;
A
#
# COMPACT_ATOMS: atom_id res chain seq x y z
N MET A 1 5.59 -18.34 37.56
CA MET A 1 5.23 -16.91 37.39
C MET A 1 4.88 -16.67 35.93
N PRO A 2 3.60 -16.46 35.58
CA PRO A 2 3.17 -16.25 34.21
C PRO A 2 3.28 -14.76 33.86
N SER A 3 4.09 -14.40 32.87
CA SER A 3 4.15 -13.02 32.37
C SER A 3 4.20 -13.00 30.84
N THR A 4 3.00 -12.91 30.28
CA THR A 4 2.65 -12.16 29.06
C THR A 4 3.53 -12.37 27.83
N SER A 5 3.38 -13.52 27.16
CA SER A 5 3.61 -13.59 25.72
C SER A 5 2.49 -12.80 25.03
N LEU A 6 2.76 -11.51 24.79
CA LEU A 6 1.93 -10.70 23.90
C LEU A 6 1.96 -11.36 22.53
N LEU A 7 0.80 -11.91 22.16
CA LEU A 7 0.51 -12.39 20.82
C LEU A 7 0.76 -11.24 19.86
N ASP A 8 1.82 -11.36 19.06
CA ASP A 8 2.08 -10.50 17.91
C ASP A 8 0.82 -10.46 17.04
N PRO A 9 0.18 -9.28 16.87
CA PRO A 9 -0.95 -9.16 15.96
C PRO A 9 -0.42 -9.34 14.54
N CYS A 10 -0.59 -10.55 14.01
CA CYS A 10 -0.77 -10.89 12.60
C CYS A 10 -0.26 -9.80 11.64
N GLU A 11 1.07 -9.68 11.47
CA GLU A 11 1.63 -8.85 10.41
C GLU A 11 1.32 -9.58 9.10
N SER A 12 0.14 -9.27 8.55
CA SER A 12 -0.31 -9.69 7.23
C SER A 12 0.75 -9.28 6.22
N SER A 13 1.71 -10.17 6.00
CA SER A 13 2.75 -10.05 5.00
C SER A 13 2.07 -10.17 3.64
N ASN A 14 1.52 -9.04 3.21
CA ASN A 14 1.10 -8.82 1.84
C ASN A 14 2.39 -8.67 1.04
N VAL A 15 3.11 -9.79 0.88
CA VAL A 15 4.26 -9.93 0.01
C VAL A 15 3.70 -9.75 -1.40
N SER A 16 3.61 -8.48 -1.82
CA SER A 16 3.43 -8.14 -3.21
C SER A 16 4.57 -8.85 -3.92
N ARG A 17 4.27 -9.88 -4.71
CA ARG A 17 5.22 -10.59 -5.56
C ARG A 17 5.88 -9.54 -6.45
N SER A 18 6.99 -9.00 -5.96
CA SER A 18 7.75 -7.98 -6.64
C SER A 18 8.25 -8.62 -7.92
N ARG A 19 7.89 -8.04 -9.07
CA ARG A 19 8.51 -8.40 -10.36
C ARG A 19 10.01 -8.04 -10.40
N LYS A 20 10.54 -7.43 -9.34
CA LYS A 20 11.95 -7.13 -9.15
C LYS A 20 12.52 -8.19 -8.21
N GLY A 21 13.70 -8.70 -8.56
CA GLY A 21 14.33 -9.87 -7.98
C GLY A 21 14.49 -9.88 -6.45
N PRO A 22 15.00 -11.00 -5.91
CA PRO A 22 15.22 -11.15 -4.47
C PRO A 22 16.14 -10.01 -3.97
N GLY A 23 15.71 -9.31 -2.92
CA GLY A 23 16.41 -8.13 -2.37
C GLY A 23 15.78 -6.78 -2.70
N HIS A 24 14.74 -6.71 -3.54
CA HIS A 24 14.04 -5.44 -3.74
C HIS A 24 13.22 -5.04 -2.50
N VAL A 25 13.64 -3.95 -1.85
CA VAL A 25 12.86 -3.30 -0.80
C VAL A 25 11.74 -2.45 -1.43
N PRO A 26 10.45 -2.79 -1.20
CA PRO A 26 9.33 -2.02 -1.72
C PRO A 26 9.23 -0.65 -1.02
N ARG A 27 8.56 0.30 -1.68
CA ARG A 27 8.33 1.62 -1.08
C ARG A 27 7.36 1.51 0.09
N PRO A 28 7.50 2.34 1.14
CA PRO A 28 6.45 2.45 2.15
C PRO A 28 5.14 2.92 1.48
N PRO A 29 3.99 2.32 1.83
CA PRO A 29 2.70 2.70 1.26
C PRO A 29 2.29 4.10 1.74
N ASN A 30 1.80 4.93 0.82
CA ASN A 30 1.18 6.20 1.19
C ASN A 30 -0.29 6.02 1.60
N ALA A 31 -0.93 7.10 2.07
CA ALA A 31 -2.32 7.08 2.55
C ALA A 31 -3.30 6.53 1.51
N PHE A 32 -3.15 6.94 0.25
CA PHE A 32 -4.00 6.47 -0.85
C PHE A 32 -3.81 4.99 -1.16
N ILE A 33 -2.57 4.48 -1.11
CA ILE A 33 -2.28 3.05 -1.33
C ILE A 33 -2.92 2.20 -0.23
N LEU A 34 -2.83 2.64 1.03
CA LEU A 34 -3.48 1.96 2.16
C LEU A 34 -5.00 1.96 2.01
N PHE A 35 -5.58 3.09 1.62
CA PHE A 35 -7.02 3.20 1.36
C PHE A 35 -7.47 2.28 0.21
N ARG A 36 -6.73 2.27 -0.90
CA ARG A 36 -6.99 1.39 -2.05
C ARG A 36 -6.98 -0.08 -1.64
N GLN A 37 -6.00 -0.50 -0.83
CA GLN A 37 -5.91 -1.87 -0.34
C GLN A 37 -7.12 -2.24 0.51
N ASN A 38 -7.54 -1.35 1.41
CA ASN A 38 -8.73 -1.54 2.24
C ASN A 38 -10.01 -1.66 1.40
N LEU A 39 -10.24 -0.73 0.46
CA LEU A 39 -11.39 -0.81 -0.45
C LEU A 39 -11.35 -2.09 -1.29
N PHE A 40 -10.17 -2.50 -1.75
CA PHE A 40 -10.02 -3.73 -2.50
C PHE A 40 -10.42 -4.94 -1.67
N GLN A 41 -10.00 -5.02 -0.41
CA GLN A 41 -10.41 -6.08 0.51
C GLN A 41 -11.91 -6.08 0.78
N GLN A 42 -12.53 -4.90 0.91
CA GLN A 42 -13.98 -4.76 1.10
C GLN A 42 -14.80 -5.16 -0.14
N LEU A 43 -14.28 -4.93 -1.35
CA LEU A 43 -14.95 -5.29 -2.61
C LEU A 43 -14.60 -6.69 -3.11
N LYS A 44 -13.49 -7.26 -2.66
CA LYS A 44 -13.06 -8.63 -3.01
C LYS A 44 -14.07 -9.68 -2.57
N SER A 45 -14.79 -9.44 -1.47
CA SER A 45 -15.91 -10.27 -1.04
C SER A 45 -17.14 -10.16 -1.95
N LYS A 46 -17.20 -9.18 -2.85
CA LYS A 46 -18.34 -8.84 -3.70
C LYS A 46 -18.00 -8.91 -5.20
N ALA A 47 -17.52 -10.03 -5.74
CA ALA A 47 -17.41 -10.35 -7.19
C ALA A 47 -16.79 -9.32 -8.18
N VAL A 48 -16.39 -8.12 -7.75
CA VAL A 48 -15.85 -6.98 -8.50
C VAL A 48 -14.32 -7.12 -8.63
N GLU A 49 -13.84 -8.35 -8.79
CA GLU A 49 -12.40 -8.58 -9.01
C GLU A 49 -11.99 -8.38 -10.48
N ARG A 50 -12.95 -8.38 -11.42
CA ARG A 50 -12.62 -8.59 -12.84
C ARG A 50 -12.06 -7.38 -13.59
N ASP A 51 -12.26 -6.14 -13.13
CA ASP A 51 -11.71 -4.96 -13.82
C ASP A 51 -10.95 -3.99 -12.89
N GLN A 52 -9.61 -4.10 -12.94
CA GLN A 52 -8.69 -3.23 -12.21
C GLN A 52 -8.70 -1.77 -12.69
N ARG A 53 -9.10 -1.50 -13.95
CA ARG A 53 -9.19 -0.13 -14.50
C ARG A 53 -10.35 0.59 -13.86
N LEU A 54 -11.53 -0.03 -13.89
CA LEU A 54 -12.73 0.49 -13.22
C LEU A 54 -12.51 0.64 -11.71
N PHE A 55 -11.89 -0.36 -11.07
CA PHE A 55 -11.55 -0.26 -9.66
C PHE A 55 -10.65 0.95 -9.35
N SER A 56 -9.63 1.21 -10.17
CA SER A 56 -8.75 2.36 -9.97
C SER A 56 -9.48 3.69 -10.15
N GLN A 57 -10.43 3.77 -11.09
CA GLN A 57 -11.29 4.93 -11.25
C GLN A 57 -12.17 5.15 -10.03
N ILE A 58 -12.89 4.11 -9.57
CA ILE A 58 -13.76 4.15 -8.38
C ILE A 58 -12.97 4.64 -7.17
N VAL A 59 -11.83 4.02 -6.87
CA VAL A 59 -11.00 4.39 -5.71
C VAL A 59 -10.54 5.84 -5.79
N SER A 60 -10.14 6.31 -6.98
CA SER A 60 -9.71 7.70 -7.17
C SER A 60 -10.85 8.70 -6.94
N THR A 61 -12.06 8.38 -7.40
CA THR A 61 -13.26 9.20 -7.18
C THR A 61 -13.62 9.19 -5.70
N THR A 62 -13.72 8.01 -5.08
CA THR A 62 -14.05 7.89 -3.64
C THR A 62 -13.06 8.66 -2.78
N TRP A 63 -11.75 8.54 -3.04
CA TRP A 63 -10.73 9.26 -2.27
C TRP A 63 -10.89 10.79 -2.33
N ARG A 64 -11.29 11.33 -3.50
CA ARG A 64 -11.55 12.78 -3.66
C ARG A 64 -12.82 13.22 -2.95
N THR A 65 -13.81 12.33 -2.80
CA THR A 65 -15.06 12.62 -2.08
C THR A 65 -14.95 12.52 -0.57
N LEU A 66 -13.89 11.89 -0.03
CA LEU A 66 -13.70 11.77 1.41
C LEU A 66 -13.42 13.14 2.04
N THR A 67 -13.98 13.36 3.23
CA THR A 67 -13.66 14.54 4.04
C THR A 67 -12.25 14.46 4.60
N GLN A 68 -11.71 15.57 5.11
CA GLN A 68 -10.38 15.56 5.74
C GLN A 68 -10.33 14.59 6.93
N ALA A 69 -11.34 14.63 7.81
CA ALA A 69 -11.44 13.74 8.97
C ALA A 69 -11.42 12.24 8.58
N GLN A 70 -11.99 11.89 7.42
CA GLN A 70 -11.95 10.52 6.91
C GLN A 70 -10.59 10.14 6.30
N ARG A 71 -9.84 11.13 5.79
CA ARG A 71 -8.51 10.92 5.22
C ARG A 71 -7.41 10.90 6.28
N ASP A 72 -7.57 11.64 7.37
CA ASP A 72 -6.63 11.72 8.49
C ASP A 72 -6.14 10.36 9.04
N PRO A 73 -7.00 9.35 9.29
CA PRO A 73 -6.50 8.05 9.75
C PRO A 73 -5.57 7.38 8.73
N TRP A 74 -5.78 7.60 7.43
CA TRP A 74 -4.91 7.07 6.38
C TRP A 74 -3.59 7.81 6.30
N TYR A 75 -3.59 9.13 6.52
CA TYR A 75 -2.36 9.91 6.63
C TYR A 75 -1.53 9.49 7.85
N LYS A 76 -2.15 9.30 9.01
CA LYS A 76 -1.48 8.81 10.21
C LYS A 76 -0.85 7.43 9.98
N ARG A 77 -1.61 6.48 9.45
CA ARG A 77 -1.08 5.14 9.10
C ARG A 77 0.05 5.18 8.08
N ALA A 78 0.01 6.11 7.13
CA ALA A 78 1.09 6.29 6.16
C ALA A 78 2.37 6.86 6.80
N GLN A 79 2.23 7.76 7.78
CA GLN A 79 3.35 8.24 8.59
C GLN A 79 3.95 7.11 9.40
N ASP A 80 3.12 6.32 10.09
CA ASP A 80 3.57 5.16 10.87
C ASP A 80 4.30 4.14 9.98
N ALA A 81 3.73 3.82 8.81
CA ALA A 81 4.35 2.92 7.84
C ALA A 81 5.69 3.46 7.29
N LYS A 82 5.81 4.78 7.11
CA LYS A 82 7.07 5.42 6.72
C LYS A 82 8.11 5.29 7.83
N LEU A 83 7.76 5.58 9.08
CA LEU A 83 8.67 5.49 10.23
C LEU A 83 9.15 4.05 10.43
N LEU A 84 8.25 3.06 10.39
CA LEU A 84 8.60 1.64 10.49
C LEU A 84 9.52 1.21 9.34
N HIS A 85 9.29 1.72 8.14
CA HIS A 85 10.16 1.43 7.00
C HIS A 85 11.57 2.01 7.18
N GLU A 86 11.67 3.25 7.68
CA GLU A 86 12.95 3.91 7.95
C GLU A 86 13.74 3.18 9.05
N GLN A 87 13.06 2.66 10.09
CA GLN A 87 13.67 1.85 11.13
C GLN A 87 14.12 0.48 10.61
N LYS A 88 13.31 -0.18 9.79
CA LYS A 88 13.59 -1.52 9.25
C LYS A 88 14.67 -1.50 8.16
N TYR A 89 14.75 -0.42 7.40
CA TYR A 89 15.69 -0.25 6.28
C TYR A 89 16.45 1.07 6.42
N PRO A 90 17.39 1.17 7.38
CA PRO A 90 18.23 2.35 7.51
C PRO A 90 19.04 2.56 6.23
N GLY A 91 19.06 3.78 5.71
CA GLY A 91 19.72 4.11 4.44
C GLY A 91 18.90 3.80 3.18
N TYR A 92 17.62 3.42 3.30
CA TYR A 92 16.74 3.29 2.14
C TYR A 92 16.66 4.61 1.36
N ARG A 93 16.96 4.54 0.05
CA ARG A 93 16.82 5.66 -0.88
C ARG A 93 16.02 5.26 -2.10
N PHE A 94 15.01 6.06 -2.42
CA PHE A 94 14.24 5.85 -3.63
C PHE A 94 15.06 6.24 -4.88
N MET A 95 15.37 5.24 -5.71
CA MET A 95 16.03 5.42 -7.00
C MET A 95 15.06 5.01 -8.13
N PRO A 96 14.38 5.96 -8.79
CA PRO A 96 13.56 5.65 -9.96
C PRO A 96 14.42 5.17 -11.12
N VAL A 97 14.10 4.00 -11.68
CA VAL A 97 14.66 3.58 -12.97
C VAL A 97 13.94 4.35 -14.06
N VAL A 98 14.65 5.26 -14.72
CA VAL A 98 14.13 5.98 -15.89
C VAL A 98 14.11 4.98 -17.05
N ARG A 99 12.92 4.70 -17.59
CA ARG A 99 12.79 3.92 -18.82
C ARG A 99 12.93 4.87 -20.00
N THR A 100 13.98 4.70 -20.79
CA THR A 100 14.26 5.49 -21.99
C THR A 100 13.45 5.06 -23.22
N ASP A 101 12.75 3.92 -23.13
CA ASP A 101 11.95 3.38 -24.22
C ASP A 101 10.57 4.07 -24.30
N LYS A 102 10.27 4.68 -25.45
CA LYS A 102 8.96 5.30 -25.72
C LYS A 102 7.87 4.21 -25.65
N PRO A 103 6.78 4.41 -24.89
CA PRO A 103 5.69 3.45 -24.86
C PRO A 103 5.09 3.34 -26.27
N ARG A 104 5.04 2.12 -26.82
CA ARG A 104 4.29 1.85 -28.06
C ARG A 104 2.83 2.23 -27.80
N LYS A 105 2.33 3.27 -28.48
CA LYS A 105 0.90 3.60 -28.52
C LYS A 105 0.17 2.36 -29.05
N ARG A 106 -0.73 1.81 -28.24
CA ARG A 106 -1.75 0.86 -28.67
C ARG A 106 -3.02 1.62 -28.96
#